data_AF-A0A9W6Z9G3-F1
#
_entry.id   AF-A0A9W6Z9G3-F1
#
_cell.length_a   1.000
_cell.length_b   1.000
_cell.length_c   1.000
_cell.angle_alpha   90.00
_cell.angle_beta   90.00
_cell.angle_gamma   90.00
#
_symmetry.space_group_name_H-M   'P 1'
#
loop_
_entity.id
_entity.type
_entity.pdbx_description
1 polymer ?
#
loop_
_entity_poly.entity_id
_entity_poly.type
_entity_poly.pdbx_seq_one_letter_code
_entity_poly.pdbx_strand_id
1 'polypeptide(L)'
;GSLSPSSTATLSLNLNSGSVVGLSDFTHVWITFVFHLNTKGRRTPDKIKPPSLGGSKVGVLATRSPHRYNNVGMTLCRLSSVTVVKNRPTL
;
A
#
# COMPACT_ATOMS: atom_id res chain seq x y z
N GLY A 1 11.22 1.44 4.27
CA GLY A 1 11.65 2.23 3.09
C GLY A 1 12.47 3.41 3.56
N SER A 2 13.65 3.64 2.97
CA SER A 2 14.75 4.60 3.26
C SER A 2 14.85 5.26 4.64
N LEU A 3 13.76 5.84 5.13
CA LEU A 3 13.59 6.47 6.45
C LEU A 3 13.53 5.44 7.60
N SER A 4 13.14 4.20 7.30
CA SER A 4 13.25 3.07 8.22
C SER A 4 13.56 1.80 7.41
N PRO A 5 14.84 1.41 7.30
CA PRO A 5 15.26 0.22 6.55
C PRO A 5 14.79 -1.09 7.20
N SER A 6 14.69 -1.11 8.53
CA SER A 6 14.36 -2.30 9.31
C SER A 6 12.86 -2.56 9.44
N SER A 7 12.01 -1.65 8.99
CA SER A 7 10.56 -1.85 9.05
C SER A 7 10.11 -2.94 8.08
N THR A 8 9.62 -4.05 8.63
CA THR A 8 8.99 -5.15 7.90
C THR A 8 7.48 -5.19 8.15
N ALA A 9 6.72 -5.76 7.21
CA ALA A 9 5.29 -5.98 7.37
C ALA A 9 4.89 -7.31 6.72
N THR A 10 3.85 -7.95 7.26
CA THR A 10 3.27 -9.18 6.72
C THR A 10 1.89 -8.89 6.15
N LEU A 11 1.66 -9.30 4.91
CA LEU A 11 0.36 -9.17 4.25
C LEU A 11 -0.32 -10.54 4.18
N SER A 12 -1.43 -10.70 4.91
CA SER A 12 -2.26 -11.91 4.87
C SER A 12 -3.34 -11.76 3.81
N LEU A 13 -3.31 -12.61 2.80
CA LEU A 13 -4.24 -12.58 1.67
C LEU A 13 -5.06 -13.88 1.62
N ASN A 14 -6.36 -13.74 1.38
CA ASN A 14 -7.23 -14.88 1.10
C ASN A 14 -7.28 -15.11 -0.42
N LEU A 15 -6.36 -15.93 -0.92
CA LEU A 15 -6.18 -16.24 -2.33
C LEU A 15 -6.00 -17.75 -2.53
N ASN A 16 -6.26 -18.23 -3.74
CA ASN A 16 -5.89 -19.58 -4.14
C ASN A 16 -4.37 -19.72 -4.16
N SER A 17 -3.85 -20.82 -3.61
CA SER A 17 -2.40 -21.07 -3.48
C SER A 17 -1.64 -21.06 -4.80
N GLY A 18 -2.28 -21.45 -5.90
CA GLY A 18 -1.67 -21.39 -7.25
C GLY A 18 -1.29 -19.97 -7.68
N SER A 19 -1.92 -18.94 -7.12
CA SER A 19 -1.71 -17.54 -7.52
C SER A 19 -0.36 -16.97 -7.07
N VAL A 20 0.36 -17.65 -6.17
CA VAL A 20 1.65 -17.20 -5.63
C VAL A 20 2.83 -18.08 -6.06
N VAL A 21 2.60 -19.04 -6.96
CA VAL A 21 3.67 -19.87 -7.53
C VAL A 21 4.66 -18.99 -8.31
N GLY A 22 5.96 -19.15 -8.03
CA GLY A 22 7.03 -18.34 -8.64
C GLY A 22 7.22 -16.94 -8.03
N LEU A 23 6.37 -16.52 -7.08
CA LEU A 23 6.48 -15.18 -6.49
C LEU A 23 7.79 -15.01 -5.69
N SER A 24 8.28 -16.08 -5.06
CA SER A 24 9.53 -16.08 -4.27
C SER A 24 10.80 -15.89 -5.12
N ASP A 25 10.72 -16.02 -6.45
CA ASP A 25 11.87 -15.84 -7.34
C ASP A 25 12.19 -14.35 -7.57
N PHE A 26 11.29 -13.45 -7.15
CA PHE A 26 11.46 -12.01 -7.26
C PHE A 26 12.03 -11.40 -5.98
N THR A 27 12.91 -10.41 -6.15
CA THR A 27 13.48 -9.67 -5.01
C THR A 27 12.54 -8.58 -4.48
N HIS A 28 11.61 -8.11 -5.30
CA HIS A 28 10.72 -7.00 -4.98
C HIS A 28 9.32 -7.22 -5.56
N VAL A 29 8.32 -6.65 -4.90
CA VAL A 29 6.91 -6.68 -5.31
C VAL A 29 6.31 -5.27 -5.28
N TRP A 30 5.38 -5.03 -6.21
CA TRP A 30 4.50 -3.86 -6.17
C TRP A 30 3.25 -4.20 -5.36
N ILE A 31 2.92 -3.38 -4.38
CA ILE A 31 1.71 -3.50 -3.58
C ILE A 31 0.81 -2.32 -3.90
N THR A 32 -0.38 -2.60 -4.41
CA THR A 32 -1.46 -1.63 -4.61
C THR A 32 -2.53 -1.84 -3.54
N PHE A 33 -2.97 -0.76 -2.89
CA PHE A 33 -3.90 -0.84 -1.76
C PHE A 33 -4.80 0.39 -1.69
N VAL A 34 -5.92 0.30 -0.95
CA VAL A 34 -6.86 1.41 -0.76
C VAL A 34 -6.71 1.99 0.64
N PHE A 35 -6.56 3.32 0.75
CA PHE A 35 -6.59 4.04 2.01
C PHE A 35 -8.02 4.14 2.55
N HIS A 36 -8.54 3.03 3.08
CA HIS A 36 -9.93 2.87 3.51
C HIS A 36 -10.40 3.85 4.61
N LEU A 37 -9.49 4.41 5.41
CA LEU A 37 -9.82 5.41 6.44
C LEU A 37 -9.87 6.84 5.90
N ASN A 38 -9.47 7.08 4.65
CA ASN A 38 -9.40 8.42 4.11
C ASN A 38 -10.76 8.95 3.72
N THR A 39 -10.84 10.27 3.79
CA THR A 39 -11.94 11.05 3.23
C THR A 39 -13.27 10.88 3.96
N LYS A 40 -13.57 9.78 4.68
CA LYS A 40 -14.73 9.60 5.58
C LYS A 40 -16.04 10.24 5.06
N GLY A 41 -16.33 10.08 3.76
CA GLY A 41 -17.52 10.67 3.11
C GLY A 41 -17.47 12.18 2.80
N ARG A 42 -16.34 12.87 3.05
CA ARG A 42 -16.11 14.27 2.66
C ARG A 42 -15.68 14.37 1.20
N ARG A 43 -15.79 15.56 0.61
CA ARG A 43 -15.26 15.82 -0.74
C ARG A 43 -13.72 15.82 -0.71
N THR A 44 -13.10 15.19 -1.70
CA THR A 44 -11.66 15.27 -1.92
C THR A 44 -11.24 16.72 -2.21
N PRO A 45 -10.17 17.24 -1.56
CA PRO A 45 -9.70 18.60 -1.81
C PRO A 45 -8.95 18.73 -3.14
N ASP A 46 -9.12 19.85 -3.83
CA ASP A 46 -8.43 20.10 -5.10
C ASP A 46 -6.92 20.40 -4.89
N LYS A 47 -6.55 20.96 -3.72
CA LYS A 47 -5.17 21.25 -3.30
C LYS A 47 -4.91 20.79 -1.88
N ILE A 48 -3.68 20.36 -1.59
CA ILE A 48 -3.21 20.00 -0.24
C ILE A 48 -1.95 20.77 0.14
N LYS A 49 -1.57 20.73 1.42
CA LYS A 49 -0.34 21.34 1.96
C LYS A 49 0.60 20.25 2.46
N PRO A 50 1.49 19.71 1.61
CA PRO A 50 2.44 18.68 2.02
C PRO A 50 3.38 19.20 3.10
N PRO A 51 3.74 18.37 4.10
CA PRO A 51 4.72 18.76 5.13
C PRO A 51 6.06 19.20 4.53
N SER A 52 6.47 18.58 3.43
CA SER A 52 7.75 18.85 2.75
C SER A 52 7.80 20.21 2.03
N LEU A 53 6.67 20.91 1.83
CA LEU A 53 6.62 22.19 1.10
C LEU A 53 6.48 23.41 2.02
N GLY A 54 6.77 23.26 3.32
CA GLY A 54 7.02 24.39 4.24
C GLY A 54 5.89 25.41 4.42
N GLY A 55 4.67 25.15 3.94
CA GLY A 55 3.66 26.20 3.91
C GLY A 55 2.73 26.15 2.71
N SER A 56 3.30 25.80 1.56
CA SER A 56 2.70 26.01 0.25
C SER A 56 1.64 24.96 -0.09
N LYS A 57 0.58 25.41 -0.77
CA LYS A 57 -0.46 24.51 -1.32
C LYS A 57 -0.10 24.09 -2.74
N VAL A 58 -0.31 22.83 -3.05
CA VAL A 58 -0.11 22.26 -4.39
C VAL A 58 -1.31 21.37 -4.74
N GLY A 59 -1.60 21.22 -6.04
CA GLY A 59 -2.68 20.37 -6.52
C GLY A 59 -2.55 18.93 -6.03
N VAL A 60 -3.66 18.31 -5.65
CA VAL A 60 -3.65 16.97 -5.03
C VAL A 60 -2.99 15.92 -5.93
N LEU A 61 -3.19 16.02 -7.24
CA LEU A 61 -2.63 15.10 -8.24
C LEU A 61 -1.12 15.26 -8.46
N ALA A 62 -0.54 16.40 -8.07
CA ALA A 62 0.91 16.63 -8.11
C ALA A 62 1.61 16.15 -6.83
N THR A 63 0.94 15.34 -5.99
CA THR A 63 1.45 14.86 -4.71
C THR A 63 1.19 13.36 -4.52
N ARG A 64 1.84 12.79 -3.52
CA ARG A 64 1.56 11.43 -3.01
C ARG A 64 0.59 11.43 -1.82
N SER A 65 -0.23 12.48 -1.68
CA SER A 65 -1.27 12.55 -0.62
C SER A 65 -2.16 11.31 -0.68
N PRO A 66 -2.55 10.74 0.47
CA PRO A 66 -3.49 9.64 0.47
C PRO A 66 -4.94 10.17 0.34
N HIS A 67 -5.18 11.47 0.56
CA HIS A 67 -6.47 12.16 0.34
C HIS A 67 -6.61 12.57 -1.14
N ARG A 68 -7.15 11.69 -1.99
CA ARG A 68 -7.36 11.93 -3.44
C ARG A 68 -8.72 11.39 -3.90
N TYR A 69 -9.12 11.66 -5.15
CA TYR A 69 -10.39 11.17 -5.70
C TYR A 69 -10.46 9.65 -5.68
N ASN A 70 -9.39 9.01 -6.15
CA ASN A 70 -9.14 7.58 -6.00
C ASN A 70 -8.01 7.39 -4.98
N ASN A 71 -8.39 6.99 -3.77
CA ASN A 71 -7.53 6.79 -2.60
C ASN A 71 -6.70 5.49 -2.69
N VAL A 72 -6.12 5.23 -3.86
CA VAL A 72 -5.27 4.06 -4.12
C VAL A 72 -3.79 4.40 -3.88
N GLY A 73 -3.15 3.71 -2.96
CA GLY A 73 -1.71 3.74 -2.74
C GLY A 73 -0.99 2.69 -3.58
N MET A 74 0.28 2.95 -3.90
CA MET A 74 1.18 2.00 -4.52
C MET A 74 2.55 2.11 -3.85
N THR A 75 3.18 0.99 -3.55
CA THR A 75 4.52 0.95 -2.96
C THR A 75 5.34 -0.20 -3.53
N LEU A 76 6.64 0.03 -3.73
CA LEU A 76 7.60 -1.01 -4.04
C LEU A 76 8.23 -1.50 -2.74
N CYS A 77 8.16 -2.81 -2.51
CA CYS A 77 8.69 -3.44 -1.30
C CYS A 77 9.66 -4.56 -1.67
N ARG A 78 10.72 -4.71 -0.89
CA ARG A 78 11.56 -5.92 -0.95
C ARG A 78 10.73 -7.10 -0.44
N LEU A 79 10.72 -8.19 -1.18
CA LEU A 79 10.07 -9.43 -0.77
C LEU A 79 11.02 -10.22 0.13
N SER A 80 10.60 -10.53 1.35
CA SER A 80 11.39 -11.32 2.29
C SER A 80 11.06 -12.81 2.23
N SER A 81 9.78 -13.14 2.16
CA SER A 81 9.28 -14.52 2.18
C SER A 81 7.83 -14.60 1.69
N VAL A 82 7.44 -15.78 1.22
CA VAL A 82 6.06 -16.13 0.86
C VAL A 82 5.70 -17.42 1.59
N THR A 83 4.62 -17.39 2.37
CA THR A 83 4.14 -18.55 3.14
C THR A 83 2.70 -18.86 2.76
N VAL A 84 2.43 -20.10 2.36
CA VAL A 84 1.07 -20.58 2.07
C VAL A 84 0.55 -21.34 3.29
N VAL A 85 -0.46 -20.79 3.96
CA VAL A 85 -1.14 -21.43 5.09
C VAL A 85 -2.40 -22.12 4.57
N LYS A 86 -2.48 -23.44 4.72
CA LYS A 86 -3.71 -24.20 4.43
C LYS A 86 -4.67 -24.04 5.61
N ASN A 87 -5.79 -23.35 5.43
CA ASN A 87 -6.87 -23.43 6.41
C ASN A 87 -7.43 -24.85 6.38
N ARG A 88 -7.18 -25.63 7.44
CA ARG A 88 -7.95 -26.84 7.69
C ARG A 88 -9.37 -26.37 8.07
N PRO A 89 -10.43 -26.87 7.43
CA PRO A 89 -11.77 -26.61 7.92
C PRO A 89 -11.86 -27.14 9.34
N THR A 90 -12.22 -26.29 10.29
CA THR A 90 -12.64 -26.72 11.63
C THR A 90 -13.88 -27.58 11.45
N LEU A 91 -13.78 -28.85 11.86
CA LEU A 91 -14.89 -29.81 11.92
C LEU A 91 -16.00 -29.30 12.85
#